data_AF-A0A7S6M6G9-F1
#
_entry.id   AF-A0A7S6M6G9-F1
#
_cell.length_a   1.000
_cell.length_b   1.000
_cell.length_c   1.000
_cell.angle_alpha   90.00
_cell.angle_beta   90.00
_cell.angle_gamma   90.00
#
_symmetry.space_group_name_H-M   'P 1'
#
loop_
_entity.id
_entity.type
_entity.pdbx_description
1 polymer ?
#
loop_
_entity_poly.entity_id
_entity_poly.type
_entity_poly.pdbx_seq_one_letter_code
_entity_poly.pdbx_strand_id
1 'polypeptide(L)'
;MHDGWNLIAEYDPVTLAGGDPTVLRQYTWGLDLSGQDGDASVSGLHGAGGIGGLLAVLDTNNTTTTSDDRSYAYLYDANGNVGQLVEWSSGAGGASGMAWASGRMVATYEYDPYGNTVSKSGTYADTNLFRFSTKFLDAETGLYYYGYRYYSPRLGRWTSRDPLEEVGGNNLYCHTLNSSLNAVDPDGRQSACQPNGCTRFCLTDQELSDTSA
;
A
#
# COMPACT_ATOMS: atom_id res chain seq x y z
N MET A 1 -2.74 7.30 -13.46
CA MET A 1 -4.21 7.44 -13.30
C MET A 1 -4.58 6.85 -11.94
N HIS A 2 -5.47 7.51 -11.21
CA HIS A 2 -5.94 7.07 -9.89
C HIS A 2 -7.45 6.80 -9.90
N ASP A 3 -7.90 5.85 -9.09
CA ASP A 3 -9.29 5.68 -8.68
C ASP A 3 -9.40 5.94 -7.18
N GLY A 4 -9.94 7.10 -6.80
CA GLY A 4 -9.86 7.62 -5.44
C GLY A 4 -8.39 7.75 -4.98
N TRP A 5 -8.03 6.99 -3.93
CA TRP A 5 -6.68 6.93 -3.35
C TRP A 5 -5.73 5.98 -4.10
N ASN A 6 -6.26 5.12 -4.96
CA ASN A 6 -5.53 3.98 -5.49
C ASN A 6 -4.95 4.32 -6.87
N LEU A 7 -3.63 4.16 -7.04
CA LEU A 7 -3.00 4.25 -8.37
C LEU A 7 -3.42 3.03 -9.19
N ILE A 8 -4.08 3.22 -10.33
CA ILE A 8 -4.56 2.13 -11.19
C ILE A 8 -3.64 1.88 -12.40
N ALA A 9 -2.95 2.91 -12.88
CA ALA A 9 -1.99 2.77 -13.97
C ALA A 9 -0.93 3.87 -13.97
N GLU A 10 0.28 3.51 -14.38
CA GLU A 10 1.41 4.39 -14.68
C GLU A 10 1.65 4.38 -16.20
N TYR A 11 1.90 5.55 -16.79
CA TYR A 11 2.12 5.72 -18.23
C TYR A 11 3.46 6.39 -18.49
N ASP A 12 4.06 6.09 -19.64
CA ASP A 12 5.32 6.73 -20.06
C ASP A 12 5.09 8.22 -20.39
N PRO A 13 5.74 9.17 -19.68
CA PRO A 13 5.57 10.60 -19.90
C PRO A 13 5.98 11.07 -21.30
N VAL A 14 6.84 10.33 -21.99
CA VAL A 14 7.30 10.68 -23.35
C VAL A 14 6.23 10.40 -24.38
N THR A 15 5.52 9.28 -24.26
CA THR A 15 4.46 8.88 -25.21
C THR A 15 3.14 9.59 -24.94
N LEU A 16 2.91 10.03 -23.70
CA LEU A 16 1.74 10.83 -23.30
C LEU A 16 1.59 12.15 -24.07
N ALA A 17 2.67 12.72 -24.61
CA ALA A 17 2.65 14.03 -25.26
C ALA A 17 2.46 13.99 -26.80
N GLY A 18 2.40 12.81 -27.43
CA GLY A 18 2.47 12.71 -28.90
C GLY A 18 1.81 11.52 -29.58
N GLY A 19 1.10 10.62 -28.87
CA GLY A 19 0.43 9.45 -29.45
C GLY A 19 -0.41 8.65 -28.44
N ASP A 20 -0.75 7.40 -28.78
CA ASP A 20 -1.39 6.47 -27.84
C ASP A 20 -0.44 6.21 -26.66
N PRO A 21 -0.87 6.41 -25.40
CA PRO A 21 0.03 6.37 -24.26
C PRO A 21 0.46 4.94 -23.93
N THR A 22 1.77 4.72 -23.84
CA THR A 22 2.32 3.42 -23.42
C THR A 22 2.12 3.25 -21.92
N VAL A 23 1.53 2.12 -21.52
CA VAL A 23 1.35 1.76 -20.12
C VAL A 23 2.65 1.14 -19.60
N LEU A 24 3.16 1.66 -18.48
CA LEU A 24 4.30 1.08 -17.76
C LEU A 24 3.84 0.04 -16.75
N ARG A 25 2.83 0.39 -15.95
CA ARG A 25 2.31 -0.48 -14.90
C ARG A 25 0.80 -0.40 -14.79
N GLN A 26 0.16 -1.51 -14.47
CA GLN A 26 -1.25 -1.58 -14.11
C GLN A 26 -1.39 -2.25 -12.75
N TYR A 27 -2.23 -1.68 -11.90
CA TYR A 27 -2.41 -2.15 -10.52
C TYR A 27 -3.83 -2.66 -10.34
N THR A 28 -3.95 -3.85 -9.75
CA THR A 28 -5.24 -4.45 -9.40
C THR A 28 -5.45 -4.33 -7.91
N TRP A 29 -6.53 -3.68 -7.51
CA TRP A 29 -6.90 -3.48 -6.11
C TRP A 29 -8.13 -4.32 -5.76
N GLY A 30 -8.16 -4.84 -4.54
CA GLY A 30 -9.27 -5.53 -3.91
C GLY A 30 -9.69 -4.84 -2.61
N LEU A 31 -10.35 -5.59 -1.74
CA LEU A 31 -10.76 -5.11 -0.42
C LEU A 31 -9.52 -4.76 0.41
N ASP A 32 -9.48 -3.52 0.89
CA ASP A 32 -8.48 -3.06 1.84
C ASP A 32 -8.82 -3.50 3.27
N LEU A 33 -8.00 -3.13 4.27
CA LEU A 33 -8.19 -3.52 5.67
C LEU A 33 -9.58 -3.19 6.23
N SER A 34 -10.27 -2.16 5.71
CA SER A 34 -11.61 -1.81 6.17
C SER A 34 -12.69 -2.83 5.80
N GLY A 35 -12.40 -3.74 4.86
CA GLY A 35 -13.29 -4.82 4.44
C GLY A 35 -12.97 -6.20 5.01
N GLN A 36 -11.98 -6.31 5.91
CA GLN A 36 -11.52 -7.60 6.45
C GLN A 36 -12.17 -8.00 7.78
N ASP A 37 -13.00 -7.14 8.38
CA ASP A 37 -13.61 -7.36 9.70
C ASP A 37 -14.79 -8.35 9.73
N GLY A 38 -15.14 -8.97 8.59
CA GLY A 38 -16.27 -9.91 8.50
C GLY A 38 -17.65 -9.26 8.71
N ASP A 39 -17.71 -7.94 8.85
CA ASP A 39 -18.95 -7.17 8.87
C ASP A 39 -19.51 -7.09 7.44
N ALA A 40 -20.71 -7.64 7.24
CA ALA A 40 -21.40 -7.61 5.94
C ALA A 40 -21.74 -6.18 5.46
N SER A 41 -21.56 -5.16 6.31
CA SER A 41 -21.73 -3.75 6.00
C SER A 41 -20.41 -3.02 5.72
N VAL A 42 -19.53 -3.62 4.90
CA VAL A 42 -18.31 -2.92 4.46
C VAL A 42 -18.70 -1.65 3.70
N SER A 43 -18.34 -0.48 4.25
CA SER A 43 -18.75 0.83 3.74
C SER A 43 -18.08 1.23 2.42
N GLY A 44 -17.22 0.39 1.84
CA GLY A 44 -16.65 0.54 0.50
C GLY A 44 -15.32 -0.19 0.33
N LEU A 45 -14.80 -0.18 -0.90
CA LEU A 45 -13.50 -0.78 -1.28
C LEU A 45 -12.28 -0.02 -0.72
N HIS A 46 -12.48 1.20 -0.21
CA HIS A 46 -11.41 2.18 0.05
C HIS A 46 -11.43 2.76 1.47
N GLY A 47 -12.11 2.14 2.43
CA GLY A 47 -12.28 2.71 3.78
C GLY A 47 -10.98 2.85 4.56
N ALA A 48 -9.97 2.03 4.27
CA ALA A 48 -8.61 2.16 4.80
C ALA A 48 -7.65 2.85 3.80
N GLY A 49 -8.16 3.52 2.77
CA GLY A 49 -7.34 4.22 1.77
C GLY A 49 -6.48 3.27 0.93
N GLY A 50 -6.96 2.05 0.69
CA GLY A 50 -6.27 1.02 -0.10
C GLY A 50 -5.24 0.19 0.69
N ILE A 51 -5.04 0.47 1.97
CA ILE A 51 -4.03 -0.21 2.78
C ILE A 51 -4.36 -1.70 2.92
N GLY A 52 -3.44 -2.58 2.51
CA GLY A 52 -3.63 -4.02 2.43
C GLY A 52 -4.51 -4.48 1.25
N GLY A 53 -4.93 -3.58 0.38
CA GLY A 53 -5.86 -3.87 -0.72
C GLY A 53 -5.21 -4.04 -2.10
N LEU A 54 -3.92 -3.75 -2.29
CA LEU A 54 -3.27 -3.93 -3.60
C LEU A 54 -3.01 -5.43 -3.85
N LEU A 55 -3.64 -6.04 -4.85
CA LEU A 55 -3.52 -7.48 -5.05
C LEU A 55 -2.36 -7.84 -5.98
N ALA A 56 -2.24 -7.10 -7.08
CA ALA A 56 -1.27 -7.41 -8.12
C ALA A 56 -0.83 -6.18 -8.90
N VAL A 57 0.35 -6.28 -9.51
CA VAL A 57 0.82 -5.35 -10.53
C VAL A 57 1.24 -6.12 -11.78
N LEU A 58 0.82 -5.61 -12.93
CA LEU A 58 1.40 -5.93 -14.23
C LEU A 58 2.42 -4.84 -14.55
N ASP A 59 3.67 -5.21 -14.76
CA ASP A 59 4.75 -4.32 -15.21
C ASP A 59 5.12 -4.71 -16.65
N THR A 60 5.10 -3.77 -17.58
CA THR A 60 5.48 -4.01 -18.99
C THR A 60 6.99 -4.04 -19.20
N ASN A 61 7.75 -3.90 -18.10
CA ASN A 61 9.20 -3.81 -18.06
C ASN A 61 9.73 -2.69 -18.97
N ASN A 62 8.91 -1.64 -19.16
CA ASN A 62 9.17 -0.54 -20.09
C ASN A 62 9.42 -1.01 -21.53
N THR A 63 8.74 -2.08 -21.96
CA THR A 63 8.82 -2.60 -23.32
C THR A 63 7.46 -2.51 -24.00
N THR A 64 7.45 -2.56 -25.33
CA THR A 64 6.22 -2.59 -26.13
C THR A 64 5.79 -4.01 -26.48
N THR A 65 6.52 -5.03 -26.00
CA THR A 65 6.30 -6.44 -26.32
C THR A 65 5.83 -7.21 -25.10
N THR A 66 4.74 -7.96 -25.26
CA THR A 66 4.13 -8.73 -24.16
C THR A 66 5.00 -9.89 -23.64
N SER A 67 6.12 -10.21 -24.29
CA SER A 67 7.09 -11.21 -23.84
C SER A 67 7.83 -10.81 -22.56
N ASP A 68 8.00 -9.51 -22.34
CA ASP A 68 8.73 -8.99 -21.18
C ASP A 68 7.81 -8.53 -20.05
N ASP A 69 6.49 -8.50 -20.29
CA ASP A 69 5.49 -8.23 -19.26
C ASP A 69 5.64 -9.20 -18.09
N ARG A 70 5.54 -8.70 -16.86
CA ARG A 70 5.60 -9.49 -15.64
C ARG A 70 4.42 -9.17 -14.76
N SER A 71 3.86 -10.21 -14.13
CA SER A 71 2.79 -10.04 -13.16
C SER A 71 3.24 -10.52 -11.79
N TYR A 72 3.07 -9.63 -10.82
CA TYR A 72 3.46 -9.85 -9.44
C TYR A 72 2.24 -9.78 -8.54
N ALA A 73 2.15 -10.71 -7.58
CA ALA A 73 1.17 -10.69 -6.51
C ALA A 73 1.81 -10.13 -5.24
N TYR A 74 1.07 -9.30 -4.50
CA TYR A 74 1.51 -8.73 -3.23
C TYR A 74 1.06 -9.59 -2.05
N LEU A 75 1.92 -9.71 -1.06
CA LEU A 75 1.64 -10.39 0.21
C LEU A 75 1.90 -9.41 1.37
N TYR A 76 0.99 -9.43 2.32
CA TYR A 76 0.92 -8.45 3.40
C TYR A 76 1.11 -9.07 4.77
N ASP A 77 1.57 -8.25 5.73
CA ASP A 77 1.31 -8.52 7.14
C ASP A 77 -0.11 -8.08 7.55
N ALA A 78 -0.47 -8.33 8.81
CA ALA A 78 -1.79 -7.99 9.34
C ALA A 78 -2.09 -6.48 9.40
N ASN A 79 -1.06 -5.62 9.26
CA ASN A 79 -1.22 -4.17 9.26
C ASN A 79 -1.23 -3.59 7.83
N GLY A 80 -1.27 -4.45 6.80
CA GLY A 80 -1.29 -4.02 5.40
C GLY A 80 0.07 -3.51 4.90
N ASN A 81 1.18 -3.85 5.55
CA ASN A 81 2.51 -3.60 5.00
C ASN A 81 2.86 -4.68 3.99
N VAL A 82 3.43 -4.28 2.85
CA VAL A 82 3.89 -5.24 1.84
C VAL A 82 5.12 -5.98 2.37
N GLY A 83 4.97 -7.25 2.74
CA GLY A 83 6.09 -8.09 3.18
C GLY A 83 6.84 -8.72 2.00
N GLN A 84 6.11 -9.17 0.99
CA GLN A 84 6.69 -9.96 -0.11
C GLN A 84 5.96 -9.73 -1.43
N LEU A 85 6.68 -9.90 -2.54
CA LEU A 85 6.10 -10.00 -3.89
C LEU A 85 6.51 -11.32 -4.54
N VAL A 86 5.54 -11.97 -5.18
CA VAL A 86 5.72 -13.22 -5.90
C VAL A 86 5.40 -13.03 -7.37
N GLU A 87 6.32 -13.42 -8.24
CA GLU A 87 6.09 -13.47 -9.69
C GLU A 87 5.21 -14.67 -10.04
N TRP A 88 4.03 -14.42 -10.60
CA TRP A 88 3.09 -15.48 -10.97
C TRP A 88 2.94 -15.66 -12.49
N SER A 89 3.34 -14.65 -13.28
CA SER A 89 3.39 -14.72 -14.74
C SER A 89 4.65 -14.05 -15.28
N SER A 90 5.28 -14.67 -16.28
CA SER A 90 6.54 -14.25 -16.90
C SER A 90 6.39 -13.90 -18.39
N GLY A 91 5.34 -13.15 -18.76
CA GLY A 91 5.14 -12.64 -20.12
C GLY A 91 4.49 -13.67 -21.05
N ALA A 92 4.49 -13.45 -22.37
CA ALA A 92 3.71 -14.27 -23.30
C ALA A 92 4.04 -15.78 -23.27
N GLY A 93 3.06 -16.59 -22.87
CA GLY A 93 3.14 -18.05 -22.88
C GLY A 93 1.85 -18.71 -23.34
N GLY A 94 1.97 -19.59 -24.34
CA GLY A 94 0.88 -20.45 -24.82
C GLY A 94 -0.38 -19.73 -25.32
N ALA A 95 -1.42 -20.50 -25.62
CA ALA A 95 -2.64 -20.04 -26.29
C ALA A 95 -3.46 -18.96 -25.54
N SER A 96 -3.12 -18.63 -24.28
CA SER A 96 -3.72 -17.52 -23.51
C SER A 96 -2.84 -16.26 -23.44
N GLY A 97 -1.67 -16.24 -24.07
CA GLY A 97 -0.80 -15.06 -24.13
C GLY A 97 -0.06 -14.72 -22.83
N MET A 98 0.00 -15.61 -21.83
CA MET A 98 0.77 -15.45 -20.58
C MET A 98 1.35 -16.80 -20.10
N ALA A 99 2.65 -16.84 -19.82
CA ALA A 99 3.43 -17.95 -19.32
C ALA A 99 3.36 -17.94 -17.79
N TRP A 100 2.97 -19.05 -17.21
CA TRP A 100 3.03 -19.22 -15.76
C TRP A 100 4.48 -19.14 -15.28
N ALA A 101 4.75 -18.21 -14.36
CA ALA A 101 6.05 -18.15 -13.70
C ALA A 101 6.16 -19.25 -12.64
N SER A 102 7.38 -19.52 -12.18
CA SER A 102 7.65 -20.53 -11.16
C SER A 102 7.20 -20.16 -9.74
N GLY A 103 6.44 -19.07 -9.55
CA GLY A 103 6.01 -18.61 -8.23
C GLY A 103 7.19 -18.09 -7.39
N ARG A 104 8.22 -17.52 -8.03
CA ARG A 104 9.43 -17.09 -7.33
C ARG A 104 9.18 -15.80 -6.56
N MET A 105 9.71 -15.74 -5.34
CA MET A 105 9.77 -14.52 -4.55
C MET A 105 10.76 -13.54 -5.19
N VAL A 106 10.27 -12.37 -5.61
CA VAL A 106 11.06 -11.35 -6.32
C VAL A 106 11.29 -10.10 -5.49
N ALA A 107 10.59 -9.94 -4.37
CA ALA A 107 10.88 -8.95 -3.36
C ALA A 107 10.52 -9.47 -1.97
N THR A 108 11.33 -9.11 -0.99
CA THR A 108 11.06 -9.24 0.45
C THR A 108 11.39 -7.94 1.15
N TYR A 109 10.62 -7.57 2.15
CA TYR A 109 10.86 -6.39 2.98
C TYR A 109 10.64 -6.70 4.45
N GLU A 110 11.49 -6.13 5.29
CA GLU A 110 11.28 -6.04 6.73
C GLU A 110 11.32 -4.58 7.13
N TYR A 111 10.39 -4.17 8.00
CA TYR A 111 10.26 -2.79 8.44
C TYR A 111 10.48 -2.68 9.95
N ASP A 112 10.96 -1.53 10.39
CA ASP A 112 10.81 -1.11 11.78
C ASP A 112 9.36 -0.65 12.03
N PRO A 113 8.97 -0.39 13.30
CA PRO A 113 7.60 0.03 13.62
C PRO A 113 7.13 1.29 12.89
N TYR A 114 8.04 2.17 12.47
CA TYR A 114 7.72 3.43 11.78
C TYR A 114 7.86 3.32 10.26
N GLY A 115 8.07 2.12 9.72
CA GLY A 115 8.11 1.89 8.28
C GLY A 115 9.47 2.12 7.61
N ASN A 116 10.56 2.28 8.38
CA ASN A 116 11.89 2.23 7.78
C ASN A 116 12.19 0.80 7.34
N THR A 117 12.61 0.61 6.10
CA THR A 117 13.04 -0.70 5.61
C THR A 117 14.36 -1.10 6.27
N VAL A 118 14.32 -2.11 7.14
CA VAL A 118 15.48 -2.66 7.86
C VAL A 118 16.23 -3.64 6.97
N SER A 119 15.51 -4.43 6.19
CA SER A 119 16.08 -5.34 5.20
C SER A 119 15.19 -5.41 3.96
N LYS A 120 15.82 -5.61 2.80
CA LYS A 120 15.12 -5.91 1.55
C LYS A 120 15.97 -6.82 0.67
N SER A 121 15.33 -7.68 -0.11
CA SER A 121 16.01 -8.55 -1.06
C SER A 121 15.13 -8.90 -2.26
N GLY A 122 15.74 -9.35 -3.35
CA GLY A 122 15.04 -9.78 -4.57
C GLY A 122 15.19 -8.80 -5.74
N THR A 123 15.00 -9.31 -6.95
CA THR A 123 15.26 -8.59 -8.20
C THR A 123 14.30 -7.43 -8.47
N TYR A 124 13.13 -7.43 -7.84
CA TYR A 124 12.09 -6.41 -8.01
C TYR A 124 11.94 -5.53 -6.75
N ALA A 125 12.80 -5.72 -5.75
CA ALA A 125 12.67 -5.05 -4.46
C ALA A 125 12.81 -3.52 -4.57
N ASP A 126 13.69 -3.03 -5.44
CA ASP A 126 13.89 -1.60 -5.66
C ASP A 126 12.85 -0.98 -6.58
N THR A 127 12.42 -1.73 -7.61
CA THR A 127 11.44 -1.28 -8.60
C THR A 127 10.03 -1.13 -8.03
N ASN A 128 9.66 -1.94 -7.03
CA ASN A 128 8.34 -1.88 -6.44
C ASN A 128 8.11 -0.56 -5.68
N LEU A 129 7.06 0.14 -6.09
CA LEU A 129 6.65 1.46 -5.62
C LEU A 129 5.74 1.42 -4.38
N PHE A 130 5.11 0.28 -4.06
CA PHE A 130 4.19 0.16 -2.92
C PHE A 130 4.81 -0.67 -1.80
N ARG A 131 4.96 -0.09 -0.60
CA ARG A 131 5.68 -0.74 0.51
C ARG A 131 4.93 -0.63 1.84
N PHE A 132 5.48 0.11 2.81
CA PHE A 132 4.86 0.28 4.13
C PHE A 132 3.44 0.87 4.00
N SER A 133 2.50 0.32 4.75
CA SER A 133 1.06 0.61 4.66
C SER A 133 0.50 0.56 3.23
N THR A 134 1.07 -0.24 2.32
CA THR A 134 0.66 -0.24 0.89
C THR A 134 0.66 1.18 0.28
N LYS A 135 1.50 2.09 0.78
CA LYS A 135 1.61 3.46 0.25
C LYS A 135 2.75 3.56 -0.75
N PHE A 136 2.56 4.51 -1.66
CA PHE A 136 3.54 4.82 -2.69
C PHE A 136 4.79 5.38 -2.03
N LEU A 137 5.93 4.75 -2.28
CA LEU A 137 7.25 5.20 -1.88
C LEU A 137 7.87 6.00 -3.02
N ASP A 138 8.17 7.25 -2.74
CA ASP A 138 9.11 8.03 -3.53
C ASP A 138 10.53 7.56 -3.18
N ALA A 139 11.20 6.91 -4.13
CA ALA A 139 12.50 6.28 -3.89
C ALA A 139 13.63 7.31 -3.77
N GLU A 140 13.48 8.47 -4.40
CA GLU A 140 14.44 9.58 -4.41
C GLU A 140 14.48 10.27 -3.04
N THR A 141 13.31 10.47 -2.42
CA THR A 141 13.21 11.14 -1.12
C THR A 141 13.11 10.19 0.07
N GLY A 142 12.71 8.93 -0.18
CA GLY A 142 12.40 7.95 0.86
C GLY A 142 11.12 8.26 1.64
N LEU A 143 10.22 9.06 1.05
CA LEU A 143 8.95 9.47 1.66
C LEU A 143 7.79 8.62 1.14
N TYR A 144 6.84 8.33 2.02
CA TYR A 144 5.60 7.68 1.65
C TYR A 144 4.51 8.69 1.36
N TYR A 145 3.86 8.58 0.21
CA TYR A 145 2.73 9.44 -0.15
C TYR A 145 1.41 8.79 0.30
N TYR A 146 0.72 9.47 1.21
CA TYR A 146 -0.57 9.02 1.76
C TYR A 146 -1.77 9.69 1.08
N GLY A 147 -1.54 10.64 0.16
CA GLY A 147 -2.62 11.41 -0.47
C GLY A 147 -2.56 12.88 -0.07
N TYR A 148 -2.87 13.20 1.18
CA TYR A 148 -2.80 14.59 1.66
C TYR A 148 -1.42 14.99 2.19
N ARG A 149 -0.65 14.02 2.67
CA ARG A 149 0.65 14.27 3.30
C ARG A 149 1.70 13.27 2.82
N TYR A 150 2.95 13.72 2.88
CA TYR A 150 4.10 12.85 2.80
C TYR A 150 4.55 12.47 4.21
N TYR A 151 4.75 11.18 4.42
CA TYR A 151 5.24 10.61 5.66
C TYR A 151 6.74 10.31 5.55
N SER A 152 7.49 10.71 6.58
CA SER A 152 8.90 10.36 6.70
C SER A 152 9.06 9.21 7.70
N PRO A 153 9.38 7.99 7.23
CA PRO A 153 9.64 6.86 8.14
C PRO A 153 10.88 7.13 9.00
N ARG A 154 11.89 7.81 8.44
CA ARG A 154 13.13 8.17 9.15
C ARG A 154 12.88 9.07 10.35
N LEU A 155 11.88 9.94 10.28
CA LEU A 155 11.52 10.87 11.36
C LEU A 155 10.33 10.37 12.20
N GLY A 156 9.66 9.29 11.77
CA GLY A 156 8.43 8.78 12.36
C GLY A 156 7.27 9.78 12.37
N ARG A 157 7.19 10.68 11.36
CA ARG A 157 6.21 11.79 11.36
C ARG A 157 5.89 12.31 9.96
N TRP A 158 4.82 13.10 9.87
CA TRP A 158 4.47 13.85 8.66
C TRP A 158 5.48 14.96 8.36
N THR A 159 5.72 15.23 7.08
CA THR A 159 6.60 16.33 6.64
C THR A 159 5.87 17.68 6.59
N SER A 160 4.54 17.67 6.52
CA SER A 160 3.67 18.85 6.52
C SER A 160 2.69 18.83 7.70
N ARG A 161 2.16 20.01 8.06
CA ARG A 161 1.08 20.14 9.06
C ARG A 161 -0.18 19.40 8.59
N ASP A 162 -0.94 18.88 9.54
CA ASP A 162 -2.27 18.32 9.30
C ASP A 162 -3.19 19.33 8.61
N PRO A 163 -3.79 18.99 7.45
CA PRO A 163 -4.79 19.83 6.80
C PRO A 163 -6.08 20.02 7.63
N LEU A 164 -6.35 19.14 8.60
CA LEU A 164 -7.45 19.30 9.56
C LEU A 164 -7.07 20.19 10.75
N GLU A 165 -5.83 20.69 10.78
CA GLU A 165 -5.33 21.54 11.86
C GLU A 165 -5.56 20.88 13.24
N GLU A 166 -5.86 21.66 14.28
CA GLU A 166 -6.02 21.15 15.64
C GLU A 166 -7.26 20.25 15.82
N VAL A 167 -8.14 20.14 14.82
CA VAL A 167 -9.24 19.15 14.82
C VAL A 167 -8.69 17.73 14.75
N GLY A 168 -7.56 17.53 14.06
CA GLY A 168 -6.84 16.24 14.02
C GLY A 168 -6.05 15.95 15.30
N GLY A 169 -5.89 16.92 16.19
CA GLY A 169 -5.16 16.82 17.46
C GLY A 169 -4.07 17.89 17.62
N ASN A 170 -3.50 17.96 18.82
CA ASN A 170 -2.57 19.04 19.17
C ASN A 170 -1.20 18.93 18.47
N ASN A 171 -0.81 17.73 18.04
CA ASN A 171 0.44 17.51 17.33
C ASN A 171 0.18 17.26 15.84
N LEU A 172 0.27 18.33 15.06
CA LEU A 172 -0.05 18.38 13.64
C LEU A 172 0.91 17.60 12.73
N TYR A 173 1.99 17.08 13.28
CA TYR A 173 2.98 16.27 12.57
C TYR A 173 2.96 14.81 13.02
N CYS A 174 2.18 14.45 14.04
CA CYS A 174 2.19 13.10 14.59
C CYS A 174 1.60 12.08 13.60
N HIS A 175 2.32 11.00 13.36
CA HIS A 175 1.80 9.85 12.64
C HIS A 175 1.15 8.88 13.64
N THR A 176 -0.11 8.52 13.41
CA THR A 176 -0.85 7.46 14.14
C THR A 176 -0.75 7.53 15.67
N LEU A 177 -0.74 8.73 16.27
CA LEU A 177 -0.53 8.96 17.71
C LEU A 177 0.72 8.26 18.29
N ASN A 178 1.78 8.09 17.49
CA ASN A 178 2.98 7.31 17.81
C ASN A 178 2.70 5.81 18.10
N SER A 179 1.60 5.28 17.60
CA SER A 179 1.16 3.90 17.74
C SER A 179 0.97 3.24 16.36
N SER A 180 1.98 3.31 15.51
CA SER A 180 1.95 2.82 14.11
C SER A 180 1.74 1.31 13.97
N LEU A 181 1.96 0.54 15.04
CA LEU A 181 1.67 -0.89 15.08
C LEU A 181 0.19 -1.21 15.31
N ASN A 182 -0.58 -0.28 15.89
CA ASN A 182 -1.96 -0.50 16.30
C ASN A 182 -2.95 0.45 15.61
N ALA A 183 -2.47 1.32 14.74
CA ALA A 183 -3.27 2.33 14.09
C ALA A 183 -2.74 2.60 12.68
N VAL A 184 -3.68 2.95 11.81
CA VAL A 184 -3.47 3.21 10.40
C VAL A 184 -4.06 4.59 10.09
N ASP A 185 -3.35 5.41 9.32
CA ASP A 185 -3.88 6.65 8.73
C ASP A 185 -4.21 6.38 7.25
N PRO A 186 -5.49 6.31 6.86
CA PRO A 186 -5.90 5.95 5.49
C PRO A 186 -5.40 6.90 4.41
N ASP A 187 -5.41 8.22 4.67
CA ASP A 187 -5.18 9.24 3.64
C ASP A 187 -4.22 10.36 4.06
N GLY A 188 -3.64 10.23 5.26
CA GLY A 188 -2.76 11.23 5.83
C GLY A 188 -3.54 12.39 6.42
N ARG A 189 -4.65 12.15 7.10
CA ARG A 189 -5.38 13.16 7.90
C ARG A 189 -5.88 12.61 9.24
N GLN A 190 -5.76 11.31 9.49
CA GLN A 190 -6.30 10.67 10.68
C GLN A 190 -5.20 10.34 11.69
N SER A 191 -5.24 11.00 12.85
CA SER A 191 -4.24 10.78 13.89
C SER A 191 -4.39 9.42 14.60
N ALA A 192 -5.60 8.88 14.76
CA ALA A 192 -5.99 7.49 15.08
C ALA A 192 -7.41 7.51 15.70
N CYS A 193 -8.23 6.52 15.36
CA CYS A 193 -9.54 6.18 15.95
C CYS A 193 -10.42 7.36 16.41
N GLN A 194 -11.38 7.77 15.57
CA GLN A 194 -12.54 8.47 16.10
C GLN A 194 -13.35 7.52 17.00
N PRO A 195 -13.85 7.96 18.16
CA PRO A 195 -14.62 7.12 19.11
C PRO A 195 -15.85 6.43 18.50
N ASN A 196 -16.32 6.90 17.34
CA ASN A 196 -17.58 6.47 16.73
C ASN A 196 -17.45 6.03 15.26
N GLY A 197 -16.25 5.70 14.77
CA GLY A 197 -16.12 5.40 13.33
C GLY A 197 -14.86 4.68 12.87
N CYS A 198 -14.05 4.16 13.78
CA CYS A 198 -12.96 3.27 13.40
C CYS A 198 -13.39 1.84 13.66
N THR A 199 -13.84 1.14 12.62
CA THR A 199 -13.94 -0.31 12.65
C THR A 199 -12.52 -0.88 12.80
N ARG A 200 -12.22 -1.20 14.05
CA ARG A 200 -11.57 -2.44 14.49
C ARG A 200 -10.15 -2.72 13.97
N PHE A 201 -9.18 -1.97 14.49
CA PHE A 201 -7.88 -2.58 14.88
C PHE A 201 -7.37 -2.07 16.24
N CYS A 202 -8.30 -1.68 17.11
CA CYS A 202 -8.03 -1.57 18.54
C CYS A 202 -8.61 -2.81 19.23
N LEU A 203 -7.76 -3.79 19.57
CA LEU A 203 -8.06 -4.64 20.71
C LEU A 203 -8.02 -3.71 21.93
N THR A 204 -9.17 -3.14 22.29
CA THR A 204 -9.34 -2.60 23.63
C THR A 204 -9.28 -3.78 24.59
N ASP A 205 -8.52 -3.65 25.69
CA ASP A 205 -8.30 -4.61 26.79
C ASP A 205 -9.59 -5.12 27.50
N GLN A 206 -10.77 -4.97 26.90
CA GLN A 206 -12.06 -5.29 27.50
C GLN A 206 -12.49 -6.76 27.31
N GLU A 207 -11.78 -7.57 26.52
CA GLU A 207 -12.08 -9.02 26.42
C GLU A 207 -11.24 -9.91 27.36
N LEU A 208 -10.33 -9.34 28.15
CA LEU A 208 -9.55 -10.12 29.14
C LEU A 208 -10.17 -10.17 30.54
N SER A 209 -11.30 -9.50 30.80
CA SER A 209 -11.97 -9.55 32.11
C SER A 209 -13.00 -10.68 32.27
N ASP A 210 -13.45 -11.30 31.18
CA ASP A 210 -14.67 -12.12 31.21
C ASP A 210 -14.42 -13.64 31.29
N THR A 211 -13.24 -14.07 31.76
CA THR A 211 -12.95 -15.51 32.01
C THR A 211 -12.67 -15.85 33.48
N SER A 212 -13.14 -15.03 34.42
CA SER A 212 -13.13 -15.38 35.85
C SER A 212 -14.50 -15.25 36.51
N ALA A 213 -15.33 -16.27 36.33
CA ALA A 213 -16.41 -16.65 37.23
C ALA A 213 -16.69 -18.16 37.11
#